data_AF-A0A357V4V9-F1
#
_entry.id   AF-A0A357V4V9-F1
#
_cell.length_a   1.000
_cell.length_b   1.000
_cell.length_c   1.000
_cell.angle_alpha   90.00
_cell.angle_beta   90.00
_cell.angle_gamma   90.00
#
_symmetry.space_group_name_H-M   'P 1'
#
loop_
_entity.id
_entity.type
_entity.pdbx_description
1 polymer ?
#
loop_
_entity_poly.entity_id
_entity_poly.type
_entity_poly.pdbx_seq_one_letter_code
_entity_poly.pdbx_strand_id
1 'polypeptide(L)'
;LAAEVFQRRGIEVDVKTGLTPEDLSAIIGDYDGLAVRSSTKVRGPVIEAAKNLKVIGRAGIGVDNVDLNAATAKGIVVMNTPFG
;
A
#
# COMPACT_ATOMS: atom_id res chain seq x y z
N LEU A 1 -1.31 -6.61 15.81
CA LEU A 1 -1.58 -5.75 14.63
C LEU A 1 -0.52 -5.96 13.54
N ALA A 2 -0.80 -5.63 12.26
CA ALA A 2 0.20 -5.80 11.18
C ALA A 2 1.51 -5.06 11.47
N ALA A 3 1.41 -3.82 11.99
CA ALA A 3 2.56 -3.03 12.42
C ALA A 3 3.48 -3.77 13.42
N GLU A 4 2.92 -4.43 14.44
CA GLU A 4 3.68 -5.20 15.42
C GLU A 4 4.39 -6.41 14.81
N VAL A 5 3.79 -7.03 13.77
CA VAL A 5 4.43 -8.15 13.07
C VAL A 5 5.64 -7.65 12.30
N PHE A 6 5.51 -6.53 11.59
CA PHE A 6 6.61 -5.90 10.84
C PHE A 6 7.73 -5.43 11.78
N GLN A 7 7.40 -4.72 12.86
CA GLN A 7 8.38 -4.26 13.84
C GLN A 7 9.15 -5.42 14.49
N ARG A 8 8.47 -6.51 14.86
CA ARG A 8 9.12 -7.73 15.39
C ARG A 8 10.05 -8.41 14.38
N ARG A 9 9.89 -8.13 13.09
CA ARG A 9 10.75 -8.61 12.00
C ARG A 9 11.84 -7.60 11.64
N GLY A 10 11.97 -6.49 12.37
CA GLY A 10 12.98 -5.45 12.12
C GLY A 10 12.64 -4.53 10.95
N ILE A 11 11.37 -4.47 10.55
CA ILE A 11 10.90 -3.56 9.50
C ILE A 11 10.47 -2.24 10.15
N GLU A 12 10.94 -1.12 9.61
CA GLU A 12 10.49 0.22 10.00
C GLU A 12 9.05 0.45 9.54
N VAL A 13 8.21 0.99 10.43
CA VAL A 13 6.77 1.13 10.17
C VAL A 13 6.29 2.51 10.59
N ASP A 14 5.74 3.22 9.60
CA ASP A 14 4.92 4.40 9.83
C ASP A 14 3.44 4.06 9.78
N VAL A 15 2.71 4.42 10.84
CA VAL A 15 1.24 4.28 10.88
C VAL A 15 0.61 5.65 10.65
N LYS A 16 0.24 5.93 9.38
CA LYS A 16 -0.39 7.20 8.98
C LYS A 16 -1.78 6.93 8.42
N THR A 17 -2.81 7.21 9.23
CA THR A 17 -4.22 7.00 8.85
C THR A 17 -4.86 8.30 8.36
N GLY A 18 -5.80 8.20 7.42
CA GLY A 18 -6.59 9.35 6.97
C GLY A 18 -5.87 10.26 5.97
N LEU A 19 -4.75 9.82 5.41
CA LEU A 19 -4.07 10.55 4.32
C LEU A 19 -4.98 10.68 3.10
N THR A 20 -5.00 11.87 2.52
CA THR A 20 -5.57 12.08 1.19
C THR A 20 -4.71 11.39 0.14
N PRO A 21 -5.23 11.13 -1.08
CA PRO A 21 -4.42 10.64 -2.19
C PRO A 21 -3.19 11.53 -2.46
N GLU A 22 -3.33 12.84 -2.30
CA GLU A 22 -2.27 13.83 -2.48
C GLU A 22 -1.19 13.68 -1.41
N ASP A 23 -1.58 13.62 -0.13
CA ASP A 23 -0.64 13.43 1.00
C ASP A 23 0.10 12.09 0.89
N LEU A 24 -0.62 11.03 0.49
CA LEU A 24 -0.02 9.72 0.27
C LEU A 24 0.98 9.77 -0.89
N SER A 25 0.62 10.40 -2.00
CA SER A 25 1.51 10.54 -3.17
C SER A 25 2.79 11.31 -2.82
N ALA A 26 2.71 12.29 -1.91
CA ALA A 26 3.87 13.06 -1.48
C ALA A 26 4.93 12.24 -0.73
N ILE A 27 4.52 11.16 -0.04
CA ILE A 27 5.42 10.38 0.83
C ILE A 27 5.71 8.96 0.31
N ILE A 28 4.82 8.38 -0.51
CA ILE A 28 4.86 6.96 -0.87
C ILE A 28 6.15 6.57 -1.64
N GLY A 29 6.83 7.54 -2.22
CA GLY A 29 8.11 7.33 -2.91
C GLY A 29 9.21 6.76 -2.02
N ASP A 30 9.16 7.01 -0.72
CA ASP A 30 10.20 6.62 0.24
C ASP A 30 9.97 5.23 0.86
N TYR A 31 8.85 4.56 0.54
CA TYR A 31 8.48 3.29 1.16
C TYR A 31 8.60 2.11 0.20
N ASP A 32 9.10 0.98 0.72
CA ASP A 32 9.14 -0.30 -0.01
C ASP A 32 7.80 -1.07 0.02
N GLY A 33 6.94 -0.81 1.00
CA GLY A 33 5.69 -1.52 1.21
C GLY A 33 4.55 -0.64 1.72
N LEU A 34 3.33 -0.95 1.26
CA LEU A 34 2.11 -0.24 1.65
C LEU A 34 1.06 -1.22 2.18
N ALA A 35 0.60 -1.02 3.42
CA ALA A 35 -0.51 -1.75 4.00
C ALA A 35 -1.76 -0.87 4.08
N VAL A 36 -2.87 -1.29 3.47
CA VAL A 36 -4.12 -0.50 3.42
C VAL A 36 -5.35 -1.33 3.77
N ARG A 37 -6.45 -0.63 4.09
CA ARG A 37 -7.81 -1.20 4.16
C ARG A 37 -8.69 -0.54 3.09
N SER A 38 -10.01 -0.52 3.27
CA SER A 38 -10.99 -0.10 2.28
C SER A 38 -11.04 1.42 1.98
N SER A 39 -10.64 2.27 2.94
CA SER A 39 -10.74 3.73 2.82
C SER A 39 -9.73 4.32 1.85
N THR A 40 -8.45 3.96 1.97
CA THR A 40 -7.37 4.45 1.13
C THR A 40 -7.57 4.01 -0.32
N LYS A 41 -7.47 4.93 -1.28
CA LYS A 41 -7.55 4.62 -2.72
C LYS A 41 -6.16 4.72 -3.33
N VAL A 42 -5.63 3.61 -3.81
CA VAL A 42 -4.30 3.50 -4.42
C VAL A 42 -4.49 3.48 -5.93
N ARG A 43 -4.60 4.65 -6.54
CA ARG A 43 -4.83 4.84 -7.98
C ARG A 43 -3.58 5.33 -8.69
N GLY A 44 -3.65 5.49 -10.01
CA GLY A 44 -2.55 5.92 -10.89
C GLY A 44 -1.57 6.92 -10.28
N PRO A 45 -2.00 8.11 -9.81
CA PRO A 45 -1.08 9.11 -9.26
C PRO A 45 -0.25 8.63 -8.05
N VAL A 46 -0.87 7.88 -7.14
CA VAL A 46 -0.18 7.29 -5.98
C VAL A 46 0.84 6.26 -6.47
N ILE A 47 0.44 5.41 -7.42
CA ILE A 47 1.30 4.36 -7.98
C ILE A 47 2.47 4.99 -8.74
N GLU A 48 2.24 6.04 -9.53
CA GLU A 48 3.27 6.80 -10.25
C GLU A 48 4.29 7.43 -9.30
N ALA A 49 3.84 8.01 -8.19
CA ALA A 49 4.70 8.60 -7.17
C ALA A 49 5.52 7.57 -6.37
N ALA A 50 5.09 6.30 -6.36
CA ALA A 50 5.71 5.23 -5.58
C ALA A 50 7.03 4.72 -6.19
N LYS A 51 8.13 5.47 -5.99
CA LYS A 51 9.44 5.20 -6.59
C LYS A 51 10.07 3.87 -6.15
N ASN A 52 9.99 3.56 -4.86
CA ASN A 52 10.64 2.37 -4.26
C ASN A 52 9.66 1.23 -3.95
N LEU A 53 8.36 1.45 -4.13
CA LEU A 53 7.33 0.54 -3.67
C LEU A 53 7.41 -0.80 -4.42
N LYS A 54 7.41 -1.90 -3.67
CA LYS A 54 7.50 -3.27 -4.18
C LYS A 54 6.20 -4.04 -3.97
N VAL A 55 5.47 -3.71 -2.91
CA VAL A 55 4.31 -4.50 -2.49
C VAL A 55 3.20 -3.64 -1.88
N ILE A 56 1.96 -3.97 -2.23
CA ILE A 56 0.74 -3.45 -1.60
C ILE A 56 -0.01 -4.62 -0.96
N GLY A 57 -0.13 -4.60 0.37
CA GLY A 57 -0.97 -5.52 1.12
C GLY A 57 -2.30 -4.86 1.48
N ARG A 58 -3.41 -5.42 1.00
CA ARG A 58 -4.75 -5.00 1.41
C ARG A 58 -5.34 -5.95 2.45
N ALA A 59 -5.73 -5.38 3.59
CA ALA A 59 -6.56 -6.07 4.58
C ALA A 59 -8.01 -6.13 4.11
N GLY A 60 -8.44 -7.30 3.63
CA GLY A 60 -9.78 -7.59 3.13
C GLY A 60 -9.79 -8.44 1.86
N ILE A 61 -10.97 -8.92 1.50
CA ILE A 61 -11.18 -9.87 0.39
C ILE A 61 -10.99 -9.20 -0.98
N GLY A 62 -11.64 -8.05 -1.21
CA GLY A 62 -11.54 -7.35 -2.50
C GLY A 62 -10.24 -6.59 -2.70
N VAL A 63 -10.00 -6.11 -3.92
CA VAL A 63 -8.87 -5.22 -4.29
C VAL A 63 -9.35 -4.00 -5.09
N ASP A 64 -10.63 -3.67 -4.98
CA ASP A 64 -11.36 -2.60 -5.70
C ASP A 64 -10.80 -1.17 -5.49
N ASN A 65 -10.02 -0.96 -4.44
CA ASN A 65 -9.41 0.33 -4.12
C ASN A 65 -7.99 0.47 -4.68
N VAL A 66 -7.42 -0.56 -5.30
CA VAL A 66 -6.09 -0.56 -5.92
C VAL A 66 -6.24 -0.66 -7.44
N ASP A 67 -5.55 0.20 -8.18
CA ASP A 67 -5.40 0.05 -9.62
C ASP A 67 -4.39 -1.06 -9.93
N LEU A 68 -4.91 -2.27 -10.15
CA LEU A 68 -4.09 -3.46 -10.40
C LEU A 68 -3.27 -3.36 -11.69
N ASN A 69 -3.80 -2.68 -12.71
CA ASN A 69 -3.13 -2.55 -14.00
C ASN A 69 -1.90 -1.65 -13.86
N ALA A 70 -2.08 -0.48 -13.23
CA ALA A 70 -0.98 0.44 -12.95
C ALA A 70 0.07 -0.21 -12.03
N ALA A 71 -0.37 -0.93 -10.98
CA ALA A 71 0.55 -1.62 -10.06
C ALA A 71 1.36 -2.70 -10.79
N THR A 72 0.70 -3.54 -11.60
CA THR A 72 1.35 -4.59 -12.39
C THR A 72 2.34 -4.00 -13.39
N ALA A 73 1.95 -2.95 -14.12
CA ALA A 73 2.83 -2.29 -15.09
C ALA A 73 4.09 -1.70 -14.44
N LYS A 74 4.00 -1.29 -13.16
CA LYS A 74 5.14 -0.80 -12.38
C LYS A 74 5.92 -1.90 -11.65
N GLY A 75 5.51 -3.17 -11.78
CA GLY A 75 6.16 -4.29 -11.10
C GLY A 75 5.84 -4.39 -9.59
N ILE A 76 4.76 -3.75 -9.13
CA ILE A 76 4.31 -3.78 -7.74
C ILE A 76 3.38 -4.98 -7.54
N VAL A 77 3.71 -5.84 -6.58
CA VAL A 77 2.86 -6.98 -6.22
C VAL A 77 1.69 -6.52 -5.35
N VAL A 78 0.47 -6.93 -5.69
CA VAL A 78 -0.72 -6.67 -4.87
C VAL A 78 -1.20 -7.98 -4.23
N MET A 79 -1.36 -7.97 -2.91
CA MET A 79 -1.85 -9.11 -2.13
C MET A 79 -3.07 -8.71 -1.29
N ASN A 80 -3.97 -9.65 -1.05
CA ASN A 80 -5.19 -9.47 -0.26
C ASN A 80 -5.34 -10.58 0.81
N THR A 81 -6.37 -10.48 1.65
CA THR A 81 -6.74 -11.55 2.61
C THR A 81 -8.07 -12.19 2.20
N PRO A 82 -8.06 -13.18 1.27
CA PRO A 82 -9.28 -13.70 0.65
C PRO A 82 -10.19 -14.47 1.62
N PHE A 83 -9.69 -14.86 2.79
CA PHE A 83 -10.41 -15.65 3.79
C PHE A 83 -10.70 -14.91 5.10
N GLY A 84 -10.37 -13.61 5.18
CA GLY A 84 -10.42 -12.82 6.42
C GLY A 84 -9.06 -12.69 7.06
#